data_AF-A0A355B0U8-F1
#
_entry.id   AF-A0A355B0U8-F1
#
_cell.length_a   1.000
_cell.length_b   1.000
_cell.length_c   1.000
_cell.angle_alpha   90.00
_cell.angle_beta   90.00
_cell.angle_gamma   90.00
#
_symmetry.space_group_name_H-M   'P 1'
#
loop_
_entity.id
_entity.type
_entity.pdbx_description
1 polymer ?
#
loop_
_entity_poly.entity_id
_entity_poly.type
_entity_poly.pdbx_seq_one_letter_code
_entity_poly.pdbx_strand_id
1 'polypeptide(L)' 'SVSWSGGCAGGKLSGRGVFIGYENGKERGMSEGEMRNGKFHGRGIMTDAKGNRYERNFRDGKEHGR' A
#
# COMPACT_ATOMS: atom_id res chain seq x y z
N SER A 1 -6.71 -11.38 -5.03
CA SER A 1 -6.69 -11.22 -3.56
C SER A 1 -5.67 -10.16 -3.19
N VAL A 2 -5.64 -9.73 -1.93
CA VAL A 2 -4.61 -8.81 -1.44
C VAL A 2 -3.98 -9.37 -0.16
N SER A 3 -2.72 -9.05 0.07
CA SER A 3 -1.99 -9.36 1.30
C SER A 3 -1.42 -8.08 1.90
N TRP A 4 -1.38 -8.00 3.23
CA TRP A 4 -0.81 -6.90 3.98
C TRP A 4 0.14 -7.45 5.05
N SER A 5 1.37 -6.94 5.09
CA SER A 5 2.37 -7.37 6.08
C SER A 5 2.41 -6.53 7.36
N GLY A 6 1.69 -5.41 7.40
CA GLY A 6 1.70 -4.51 8.56
C GLY A 6 0.68 -4.89 9.64
N GLY A 7 0.62 -4.06 10.67
CA GLY A 7 -0.29 -4.27 11.80
C GLY A 7 -1.76 -3.94 11.51
N CYS A 8 -2.59 -4.29 12.48
CA CYS A 8 -4.01 -3.92 12.54
C CYS A 8 -4.31 -3.33 13.92
N ALA A 9 -5.04 -2.21 13.97
CA ALA A 9 -5.51 -1.57 15.20
C ALA A 9 -7.01 -1.28 15.08
N GLY A 10 -7.81 -1.72 16.06
CA GLY A 10 -9.26 -1.51 16.05
C GLY A 10 -9.98 -2.09 14.83
N GLY A 11 -9.51 -3.24 14.33
CA GLY A 11 -10.04 -3.88 13.11
C GLY A 11 -9.69 -3.17 11.81
N LYS A 12 -8.80 -2.17 11.84
CA LYS A 12 -8.34 -1.43 10.66
C LYS A 12 -6.84 -1.59 10.47
N LEU A 13 -6.41 -1.62 9.21
CA LEU A 13 -5.00 -1.65 8.84
C LEU A 13 -4.30 -0.43 9.43
N SER A 14 -3.15 -0.65 10.06
CA SER A 14 -2.42 0.41 10.77
C SER A 14 -0.92 0.15 10.79
N GLY A 15 -0.14 1.23 10.75
CA GLY A 15 1.31 1.17 10.75
C GLY A 15 1.91 0.94 9.37
N ARG A 16 3.22 0.71 9.32
CA ARG A 16 3.95 0.49 8.08
C ARG A 16 3.89 -0.96 7.65
N GLY A 17 3.85 -1.18 6.34
CA GLY A 17 3.84 -2.52 5.77
C GLY A 17 3.82 -2.48 4.25
N VAL A 18 3.72 -3.68 3.68
CA VAL A 18 3.69 -3.92 2.25
C VAL A 18 2.33 -4.49 1.88
N PHE A 19 1.66 -3.84 0.94
CA PHE A 19 0.50 -4.35 0.24
C PHE A 19 0.95 -5.15 -0.97
N ILE A 20 0.48 -6.38 -1.13
CA ILE A 20 0.72 -7.19 -2.32
C ILE A 20 -0.62 -7.51 -2.97
N GLY A 21 -0.77 -7.13 -4.24
CA GLY A 21 -1.95 -7.43 -5.03
C GLY A 21 -1.74 -8.69 -5.87
N TYR A 22 -2.70 -9.61 -5.80
CA TYR A 22 -2.71 -10.82 -6.62
C TYR A 22 -3.90 -10.82 -7.58
N GLU A 23 -3.64 -11.12 -8.84
CA GLU A 23 -4.62 -11.31 -9.90
C GLU A 23 -4.45 -12.73 -10.46
N ASN A 24 -5.51 -13.54 -10.45
CA ASN A 24 -5.45 -14.96 -10.85
C ASN A 24 -4.33 -15.76 -10.16
N GLY A 25 -4.06 -15.46 -8.88
CA GLY A 25 -2.99 -16.10 -8.11
C GLY A 25 -1.58 -15.60 -8.41
N LYS A 26 -1.41 -14.70 -9.38
CA LYS A 26 -0.12 -14.10 -9.73
C LYS A 26 0.03 -12.72 -9.08
N GLU A 27 1.19 -12.44 -8.52
CA GLU A 27 1.52 -11.11 -8.01
C GLU A 27 1.50 -10.10 -9.17
N ARG A 28 0.72 -9.03 -8.99
CA ARG A 28 0.52 -7.98 -9.99
C ARG A 28 1.26 -6.70 -9.62
N GLY A 29 1.64 -6.57 -8.35
CA GLY A 29 2.39 -5.44 -7.85
C GLY A 29 2.39 -5.40 -6.33
N MET A 30 3.31 -4.61 -5.81
CA MET A 30 3.43 -4.37 -4.38
C MET A 30 3.52 -2.88 -4.09
N SER A 31 3.02 -2.48 -2.93
CA SER A 31 3.02 -1.10 -2.47
C SER A 31 3.51 -1.05 -1.04
N GLU A 32 4.66 -0.43 -0.79
CA GLU A 32 5.14 -0.14 0.56
C GLU A 32 4.52 1.17 1.04
N GLY A 33 4.04 1.24 2.27
CA GLY A 33 3.47 2.48 2.80
C GLY A 33 3.03 2.40 4.24
N GLU A 34 2.57 3.52 4.77
CA GLU A 34 1.96 3.61 6.09
C GLU A 34 0.43 3.61 5.97
N MET A 35 -0.23 2.82 6.80
CA MET A 35 -1.67 2.78 6.94
C MET A 35 -2.07 3.47 8.24
N ARG A 36 -3.11 4.31 8.19
CA ARG A 36 -3.72 4.92 9.37
C ARG A 36 -5.23 4.83 9.26
N ASN A 37 -5.86 4.20 10.24
CA ASN A 37 -7.31 3.99 10.27
C ASN A 37 -7.85 3.34 8.97
N GLY A 38 -7.10 2.40 8.40
CA GLY A 38 -7.48 1.70 7.17
C GLY A 38 -7.26 2.49 5.87
N LYS A 39 -6.55 3.62 5.92
CA LYS A 39 -6.25 4.45 4.75
C LYS A 39 -4.75 4.64 4.58
N PHE A 40 -4.27 4.66 3.34
CA PHE A 40 -2.89 5.00 3.04
C PHE A 40 -2.57 6.42 3.51
N HIS A 41 -1.41 6.56 4.14
CA HIS A 41 -0.90 7.80 4.71
C HIS A 41 0.62 7.87 4.52
N GLY A 42 1.16 9.07 4.38
CA GLY A 42 2.59 9.29 4.19
C GLY A 42 3.10 8.84 2.83
N ARG A 43 4.42 8.64 2.73
CA ARG A 43 5.09 8.24 1.50
C ARG A 43 4.90 6.75 1.24
N GLY A 44 4.57 6.39 0.02
CA GLY A 44 4.47 5.01 -0.43
C GLY A 44 5.14 4.77 -1.77
N ILE A 45 5.66 3.56 -1.96
CA ILE A 45 6.33 3.13 -3.19
C ILE A 45 5.48 2.04 -3.83
N MET A 46 4.92 2.31 -5.01
CA MET A 46 4.22 1.33 -5.82
C MET A 46 5.16 0.73 -6.86
N THR A 47 5.12 -0.60 -6.98
CA THR A 47 5.80 -1.34 -8.03
C THR A 47 4.76 -2.01 -8.93
N ASP A 48 4.81 -1.75 -10.23
CA ASP A 48 3.92 -2.41 -11.19
C ASP A 48 4.44 -3.80 -11.61
N ALA A 49 3.62 -4.55 -12.37
CA ALA A 49 3.99 -5.88 -12.86
C ALA A 49 5.21 -5.89 -13.79
N LYS A 50 5.65 -4.73 -14.30
CA LYS A 50 6.85 -4.58 -15.13
C LYS A 50 8.08 -4.21 -14.29
N GLY A 51 7.93 -4.05 -12.97
CA GLY A 51 8.99 -3.66 -12.05
C GLY A 51 9.22 -2.15 -11.98
N ASN A 52 8.39 -1.32 -12.62
CA ASN A 52 8.54 0.12 -12.52
C ASN A 52 8.12 0.58 -11.13
N ARG A 53 8.97 1.39 -10.50
CA ARG A 53 8.75 1.94 -9.17
C ARG A 53 8.29 3.39 -9.25
N TYR A 54 7.22 3.68 -8.52
CA TYR A 54 6.62 5.00 -8.44
C TYR A 54 6.50 5.38 -6.96
N GLU A 55 7.15 6.46 -6.59
CA GLU A 55 7.00 7.04 -5.26
C GLU A 55 5.86 8.06 -5.28
N ARG A 56 4.91 7.91 -4.36
CA ARG A 56 3.80 8.84 -4.18
C ARG A 56 3.60 9.14 -2.71
N ASN A 57 3.12 10.34 -2.41
CA ASN A 57 2.69 10.68 -1.07
C ASN A 57 1.17 10.52 -0.98
N PHE A 58 0.67 10.06 0.15
CA PHE A 58 -0.75 9.83 0.40
C PHE A 58 -1.17 10.55 1.68
N ARG A 59 -2.37 11.13 1.67
CA ARG A 59 -3.03 11.68 2.85
C ARG A 59 -4.49 11.28 2.82
N ASP A 60 -4.95 10.67 3.91
CA ASP A 60 -6.32 10.18 4.08
C ASP A 60 -6.81 9.28 2.92
N GLY A 61 -5.92 8.44 2.41
CA GLY A 61 -6.19 7.50 1.32
C GLY A 61 -6.22 8.12 -0.07
N LYS A 62 -5.93 9.41 -0.20
CA LYS A 62 -5.80 10.10 -1.49
C LYS A 62 -4.33 10.37 -1.77
N GLU A 63 -3.96 10.24 -3.03
CA GLU A 63 -2.67 10.72 -3.49
C GLU A 63 -2.57 12.22 -3.21
N HIS A 64 -1.53 12.59 -2.47
CA HIS A 64 -1.17 13.94 -2.09
C HIS A 64 0.21 14.25 -2.66
N GLY A 65 0.26 14.40 -3.99
CA GLY A 65 1.38 14.99 -4.71
C GLY A 65 1.19 16.50 -4.80
N ARG A 66 2.29 17.25 -4.68
CA ARG A 66 2.38 18.71 -4.64
C ARG A 66 1.54 19.43 -5.68
#